data_AF-A0A178ZS95-F1
#
_entry.id   AF-A0A178ZS95-F1
#
_cell.length_a   1.000
_cell.length_b   1.000
_cell.length_c   1.000
_cell.angle_alpha   90.00
_cell.angle_beta   90.00
_cell.angle_gamma   90.00
#
_symmetry.space_group_name_H-M   'P 1'
#
loop_
_entity.id
_entity.type
_entity.pdbx_description
1 polymer ?
#
loop_
_entity_poly.entity_id
_entity_poly.type
_entity_poly.pdbx_seq_one_letter_code
_entity_poly.pdbx_strand_id
1 'polypeptide(L)'
;MEISIHNPSLADEIYALNAIYGEGLIGATFSDTHHTTVSIRLPGLDYSFLLRVLNDYPQSSPQVLGVDSLVESTKQDVQQNAVYLGACVQAVHYPETVCLYDAIEEFKTVHRALQAHFGQSGDTEEDAQHKSARRAAILKNLAVRAKLKAETRGRQESGTTDAPLDVVDCVVCMDPFFRVDVVTLKCRHSFCLECLRDGLQNMFKTRHELTCCGQSVPLKAIREHGGLDPALLEVLTLWLQELHTANPVYCPWEDCLAYIPSFLVMQDYARCHLCKRRMCMGCRGKEHGGLCKRDHKLRALVVKEKWKFCPWCGHLVERREGCNHMTCVCSAQFCYRCGKIWGRGTAACDCGLFGPLD
;
A
#
# COMPACT_ATOMS: atom_id res chain seq x y z
N MET A 1 14.95 44.36 16.55
CA MET A 1 15.07 43.84 17.92
C MET A 1 15.90 42.57 17.80
N GLU A 2 17.12 42.58 18.34
CA GLU A 2 17.91 41.34 18.42
C GLU A 2 17.29 40.44 19.49
N ILE A 3 17.01 39.19 19.11
CA ILE A 3 16.49 38.18 20.02
C ILE A 3 17.67 37.62 20.81
N SER A 4 17.60 37.70 22.14
CA SER A 4 18.61 37.12 23.02
C SER A 4 18.58 35.59 22.94
N ILE A 5 19.68 34.97 22.53
CA ILE A 5 19.83 33.52 22.46
C ILE A 5 20.25 33.00 23.85
N HIS A 6 19.49 32.08 24.42
CA HIS A 6 19.75 31.54 25.76
C HIS A 6 20.93 30.56 25.82
N ASN A 7 21.17 29.81 24.73
CA ASN A 7 22.26 28.85 24.64
C ASN A 7 23.56 29.56 24.20
N PRO A 8 24.61 29.60 25.04
CA PRO A 8 25.83 30.36 24.73
C PRO A 8 26.61 29.76 23.55
N SER A 9 26.70 28.42 23.47
CA SER A 9 27.39 27.73 22.36
C SER A 9 26.77 28.06 21.00
N LEU A 10 25.43 28.13 20.95
CA LEU A 10 24.68 28.52 19.76
C LEU A 10 24.87 30.01 19.43
N ALA A 11 24.89 30.87 20.44
CA ALA A 11 25.10 32.31 20.25
C ALA A 11 26.49 32.58 19.63
N ASP A 12 27.54 31.96 20.18
CA ASP A 12 28.91 32.06 19.66
C ASP A 12 29.03 31.50 18.25
N GLU A 13 28.39 30.35 17.99
CA GLU A 13 28.39 29.75 16.65
C GLU A 13 27.65 30.63 15.62
N ILE A 14 26.48 31.18 15.96
CA ILE A 14 25.75 32.10 15.07
C ILE A 14 26.58 33.37 14.78
N TYR A 15 27.27 33.90 15.78
CA TYR A 15 28.18 35.02 15.60
C TYR A 15 29.29 34.69 14.58
N ALA A 16 29.96 33.54 14.76
CA ALA A 16 31.00 33.08 13.84
C ALA A 16 30.46 32.83 12.43
N LEU A 17 29.28 32.23 12.30
CA LEU A 17 28.65 31.95 11.00
C LEU A 17 28.29 33.23 10.24
N ASN A 18 27.77 34.25 10.92
CA ASN A 18 27.51 35.55 10.30
C ASN A 18 28.81 36.25 9.87
N ALA A 19 29.92 36.08 10.61
CA ALA A 19 31.22 36.59 10.19
C ALA A 19 31.75 35.91 8.92
N ILE A 20 31.40 34.63 8.70
CA ILE A 20 31.83 33.85 7.52
C ILE A 20 30.93 34.11 6.31
N TYR A 21 29.61 34.14 6.49
CA TYR A 21 28.65 34.18 5.38
C TYR A 21 28.08 35.56 5.08
N GLY A 22 28.19 36.50 6.01
CA GLY A 22 27.63 37.84 5.91
C GLY A 22 26.65 38.12 7.06
N GLU A 23 26.67 39.36 7.54
CA GLU A 23 25.81 39.77 8.67
C GLU A 23 24.32 39.64 8.36
N GLY A 24 23.56 39.14 9.34
CA GLY A 24 22.09 39.07 9.29
C GLY A 24 21.53 37.92 8.43
N LEU A 25 22.38 37.03 7.90
CA LEU A 25 21.91 35.85 7.16
C LEU A 25 21.46 34.71 8.06
N ILE A 26 22.01 34.65 9.27
CA ILE A 26 21.68 33.62 10.27
C ILE A 26 21.25 34.31 11.54
N GLY A 27 20.04 34.03 12.01
CA GLY A 27 19.51 34.70 13.18
C GLY A 27 18.44 33.88 13.90
N ALA A 28 18.33 34.10 15.21
CA ALA A 28 17.25 33.56 15.99
C ALA A 28 15.94 34.28 15.64
N THR A 29 14.88 33.52 15.39
CA THR A 29 13.50 34.02 15.21
C THR A 29 12.67 33.84 16.47
N PHE A 30 13.10 32.95 17.37
CA PHE A 30 12.50 32.71 18.68
C PHE A 30 13.56 32.09 19.62
N SER A 31 13.54 32.42 20.92
CA SER A 31 14.41 31.79 21.91
C SER A 31 13.73 31.79 23.29
N ASP A 32 13.68 30.63 23.94
CA ASP A 32 13.24 30.46 25.32
C ASP A 32 14.21 29.54 26.10
N THR A 33 13.85 29.16 27.32
CA THR A 33 14.67 28.30 28.18
C THR A 33 14.78 26.85 27.72
N HIS A 34 13.96 26.42 26.75
CA HIS A 34 13.92 25.05 26.24
C HIS A 34 14.58 24.92 24.87
N HIS A 35 14.37 25.89 23.97
CA HIS A 35 14.90 25.86 22.62
C HIS A 35 15.02 27.25 21.98
N THR A 36 15.83 27.32 20.93
CA THR A 36 15.96 28.46 20.02
C THR A 36 15.58 28.01 18.61
N THR A 37 14.75 28.81 17.95
CA THR A 37 14.45 28.65 16.53
C THR A 37 15.34 29.60 15.72
N VAL A 38 16.03 29.06 14.73
CA VAL A 38 17.02 29.77 13.92
C VAL A 38 16.59 29.76 12.46
N SER A 39 16.60 30.93 11.81
CA SER A 39 16.45 31.06 10.35
C SER A 39 17.84 31.18 9.73
N ILE A 40 18.15 30.31 8.76
CA ILE A 40 19.45 30.23 8.08
C ILE A 40 19.24 30.51 6.59
N ARG A 41 19.73 31.65 6.09
CA ARG A 41 19.79 31.95 4.66
C ARG A 41 21.19 31.67 4.11
N LEU A 42 21.31 30.69 3.24
CA LEU A 42 22.61 30.35 2.63
C LEU A 42 22.86 31.15 1.34
N PRO A 43 24.10 31.57 1.07
CA PRO A 43 24.44 32.23 -0.18
C PRO A 43 24.08 31.38 -1.41
N GLY A 44 23.42 31.99 -2.38
CA GLY A 44 22.96 31.31 -3.61
C GLY A 44 21.57 30.68 -3.52
N LEU A 45 20.92 30.72 -2.36
CA LEU A 45 19.52 30.36 -2.18
C LEU A 45 18.67 31.61 -1.91
N ASP A 46 17.47 31.63 -2.48
CA ASP A 46 16.46 32.68 -2.35
C ASP A 46 15.47 32.44 -1.19
N TYR A 47 15.70 31.40 -0.40
CA TYR A 47 14.92 31.02 0.78
C TYR A 47 15.80 30.74 2.00
N SER A 48 15.17 30.74 3.17
CA SER A 48 15.83 30.43 4.45
C SER A 48 15.33 29.09 5.00
N PHE A 49 16.20 28.32 5.62
CA PHE A 49 15.84 27.12 6.39
C PHE A 49 15.44 27.50 7.81
N LEU A 50 14.50 26.76 8.38
CA LEU A 50 14.09 26.92 9.77
C LEU A 50 14.59 25.73 10.60
N LEU A 51 15.35 26.00 11.65
CA LEU A 51 15.92 24.99 12.54
C LEU A 51 15.41 25.19 13.97
N ARG A 52 15.15 24.09 14.67
CA ARG A 52 14.99 24.05 16.12
C ARG A 52 16.27 23.53 16.76
N VAL A 53 16.83 24.30 17.68
CA VAL A 53 18.01 23.94 18.47
C VAL A 53 17.61 23.89 19.94
N LEU A 54 17.72 22.73 20.57
CA LEU A 54 17.40 22.58 22.00
C LEU A 54 18.46 23.29 22.86
N ASN A 55 18.08 23.70 24.06
CA ASN A 55 18.95 24.48 24.94
C ASN A 55 20.16 23.67 25.49
N ASP A 56 20.16 22.34 25.34
CA ASP A 56 21.28 21.45 25.67
C ASP A 56 22.29 21.29 24.52
N TYR A 57 22.09 21.96 23.38
CA TYR A 57 23.07 22.02 22.29
C TYR A 57 24.46 22.44 22.80
N PRO A 58 25.56 21.76 22.42
CA PRO A 58 25.69 20.75 21.34
C PRO A 58 25.41 19.28 21.70
N GLN A 59 24.86 18.97 22.88
CA GLN A 59 24.56 17.57 23.24
C GLN A 59 23.51 16.96 22.32
N SER A 60 22.37 17.66 22.16
CA SER A 60 21.35 17.29 21.19
C SER A 60 21.64 17.90 19.82
N SER A 61 21.37 17.13 18.76
CA SER A 61 21.49 17.62 17.39
C SER A 61 20.44 18.68 17.08
N PRO A 62 20.79 19.75 16.33
CA PRO A 62 19.81 20.63 15.70
C PRO A 62 18.83 19.85 14.82
N GLN A 63 17.58 20.33 14.73
CA GLN A 63 16.52 19.72 13.92
C GLN A 63 16.04 20.69 12.86
N VAL A 64 16.18 20.33 11.58
CA VAL A 64 15.62 21.12 10.48
C VAL A 64 14.11 20.90 10.43
N LEU A 65 13.35 21.98 10.62
CA LEU A 65 11.89 21.97 10.60
C LEU A 65 11.34 22.10 9.17
N GLY A 66 12.09 22.75 8.28
CA GLY A 66 11.68 22.99 6.90
C GLY A 66 12.24 24.30 6.36
N VAL A 67 11.42 25.00 5.58
CA VAL A 67 11.74 26.28 4.95
C VAL A 67 10.85 27.38 5.51
N ASP A 68 11.45 28.52 5.82
CA ASP A 68 10.83 29.66 6.49
C ASP A 68 9.76 30.35 5.61
N SER A 69 9.99 30.39 4.29
CA SER A 69 9.05 30.97 3.33
C SER A 69 7.87 30.05 3.04
N LEU A 70 6.65 30.55 3.28
CA LEU A 70 5.41 29.84 2.97
C LEU A 70 5.23 29.55 1.48
N VAL A 71 5.74 30.41 0.60
CA VAL A 71 5.65 30.22 -0.85
C VAL A 71 6.65 29.16 -1.30
N GLU A 72 7.90 29.30 -0.87
CA GLU A 72 8.99 28.42 -1.28
C GLU A 72 8.84 27.02 -0.70
N SER A 73 8.26 26.88 0.50
CA SER A 73 7.98 25.59 1.12
C SER A 73 6.94 24.74 0.36
N THR A 74 6.23 25.30 -0.63
CA THR A 74 5.35 24.51 -1.51
C THR A 74 6.09 23.80 -2.63
N LYS A 75 7.34 24.22 -2.94
CA LYS A 75 8.14 23.65 -4.02
C LYS A 75 8.83 22.37 -3.54
N GLN A 76 8.66 21.28 -4.27
CA GLN A 76 9.16 19.95 -3.87
C GLN A 76 10.69 19.88 -3.78
N ASP A 77 11.40 20.55 -4.67
CA ASP A 77 12.87 20.64 -4.67
C ASP A 77 13.38 21.42 -3.45
N VAL A 78 12.68 22.47 -3.04
CA VAL A 78 12.99 23.25 -1.83
C VAL A 78 12.75 22.42 -0.56
N GLN A 79 11.62 21.71 -0.47
CA GLN A 79 11.38 20.77 0.63
C GLN A 79 12.45 19.68 0.71
N GLN A 80 12.88 19.17 -0.44
CA GLN A 80 13.93 18.17 -0.51
C GLN A 80 15.29 18.71 -0.03
N ASN A 81 15.61 19.98 -0.32
CA ASN A 81 16.81 20.63 0.20
C ASN A 81 16.80 20.73 1.73
N ALA A 82 15.63 20.95 2.36
CA ALA A 82 15.52 20.93 3.82
C ALA A 82 15.82 19.53 4.39
N VAL A 83 15.35 18.47 3.73
CA VAL A 83 15.69 17.08 4.07
C VAL A 83 17.20 16.84 3.97
N TYR A 84 17.85 17.31 2.90
CA TYR A 84 19.30 17.19 2.75
C TYR A 84 20.07 17.94 3.82
N LEU A 85 19.69 19.17 4.14
CA LEU A 85 20.33 19.92 5.22
C LEU A 85 20.20 19.17 6.56
N GLY A 86 19.00 18.65 6.84
CA GLY A 86 18.78 17.86 8.05
C GLY A 86 19.59 16.57 8.09
N ALA A 87 19.70 15.85 6.96
CA ALA A 87 20.56 14.69 6.83
C ALA A 87 22.05 15.04 7.01
N CYS A 88 22.50 16.19 6.49
CA CYS A 88 23.86 16.68 6.70
C CYS A 88 24.11 16.96 8.18
N VAL A 89 23.19 17.64 8.87
CA VAL A 89 23.25 17.88 10.32
C VAL A 89 23.41 16.56 11.07
N GLN A 90 22.58 15.55 10.79
CA GLN A 90 22.69 14.23 11.43
C GLN A 90 24.03 13.52 11.13
N ALA A 91 24.55 13.68 9.91
CA ALA A 91 25.82 13.08 9.52
C ALA A 91 27.04 13.79 10.13
N VAL A 92 26.96 15.09 10.42
CA VAL A 92 28.07 15.85 10.99
C VAL A 92 28.02 15.95 12.53
N HIS A 93 26.84 15.92 13.14
CA HIS A 93 26.66 16.11 14.58
C HIS A 93 27.47 15.11 15.42
N TYR A 94 28.13 15.65 16.45
CA TYR A 94 28.74 14.90 17.52
C TYR A 94 28.53 15.67 18.84
N PRO A 95 28.12 15.01 19.94
CA PRO A 95 27.93 15.67 21.23
C PRO A 95 29.20 16.42 21.65
N GLU A 96 29.04 17.46 22.45
CA GLU A 96 30.15 18.33 22.91
C GLU A 96 30.77 19.24 21.84
N THR A 97 30.44 19.06 20.56
CA THR A 97 30.95 19.90 19.45
C THR A 97 29.82 20.60 18.69
N VAL A 98 29.97 21.90 18.46
CA VAL A 98 29.08 22.66 17.58
C VAL A 98 29.25 22.19 16.13
N CYS A 99 28.17 22.17 15.33
CA CYS A 99 28.17 21.47 14.04
C CYS A 99 27.45 22.21 12.90
N LEU A 100 26.92 23.41 13.09
CA LEU A 100 26.17 24.12 12.05
C LEU A 100 27.09 24.54 10.89
N TYR A 101 28.34 24.94 11.17
CA TYR A 101 29.31 25.25 10.11
C TYR A 101 29.56 24.04 9.20
N ASP A 102 29.90 22.89 9.80
CA ASP A 102 30.15 21.64 9.07
C ASP A 102 28.92 21.17 8.31
N ALA A 103 27.73 21.32 8.90
CA ALA A 103 26.47 20.95 8.26
C ALA A 103 26.19 21.79 7.03
N ILE A 104 26.49 23.10 7.08
CA ILE A 104 26.32 24.02 5.96
C ILE A 104 27.30 23.71 4.82
N GLU A 105 28.56 23.42 5.13
CA GLU A 105 29.57 23.07 4.11
C GLU A 105 29.30 21.70 3.47
N GLU A 106 28.88 20.71 4.27
CA GLU A 106 28.42 19.41 3.76
C GLU A 106 27.19 19.60 2.85
N PHE A 107 26.21 20.40 3.27
CA PHE A 107 25.03 20.69 2.47
C PHE A 107 25.38 21.39 1.15
N LYS A 108 26.31 22.35 1.15
CA LYS A 108 26.77 22.99 -0.10
C LYS A 108 27.40 21.98 -1.06
N THR A 109 28.16 21.04 -0.54
CA THR A 109 28.77 19.96 -1.34
C THR A 109 27.69 19.08 -1.96
N VAL A 110 26.71 18.65 -1.16
CA VAL A 110 25.54 17.90 -1.62
C VAL A 110 24.74 18.68 -2.66
N HIS A 111 24.46 19.95 -2.40
CA HIS A 111 23.66 20.81 -3.27
C HIS A 111 24.34 21.03 -4.62
N ARG A 112 25.67 21.27 -4.65
CA ARG A 112 26.44 21.34 -5.90
C ARG A 112 26.43 20.01 -6.66
N ALA A 113 26.60 18.89 -5.95
CA ALA A 113 26.56 17.57 -6.57
C ALA A 113 25.19 17.26 -7.19
N LEU A 114 24.11 17.75 -6.59
CA LEU A 114 22.77 17.69 -7.17
C LEU A 114 22.69 18.60 -8.39
N GLN A 115 23.06 19.89 -8.28
CA GLN A 115 22.97 20.90 -9.35
C GLN A 115 23.79 20.60 -10.61
N ALA A 116 25.01 20.07 -10.49
CA ALA A 116 25.93 19.85 -11.61
C ALA A 116 25.36 18.96 -12.74
N HIS A 117 24.29 18.21 -12.48
CA HIS A 117 23.65 17.32 -13.45
C HIS A 117 22.24 17.74 -13.85
N PHE A 118 21.70 18.83 -13.32
CA PHE A 118 20.45 19.42 -13.82
C PHE A 118 20.66 20.25 -15.09
N GLY A 119 21.88 20.72 -15.36
CA GLY A 119 22.19 21.61 -16.49
C GLY A 119 22.42 20.94 -17.85
N GLN A 120 22.32 19.60 -17.96
CA GLN A 120 22.72 18.87 -19.19
C GLN A 120 21.67 17.95 -19.82
N SER A 121 20.43 17.87 -19.32
CA SER A 121 19.47 16.84 -19.79
C SER A 121 18.09 17.42 -20.12
N GLY A 122 17.55 17.10 -21.30
CA GLY A 122 16.15 17.34 -21.63
C GLY A 122 15.19 16.54 -20.72
N ASP A 123 13.90 16.87 -20.75
CA ASP A 123 12.86 16.20 -19.94
C ASP A 123 12.57 14.78 -20.46
N THR A 124 13.47 13.82 -20.23
CA THR A 124 13.22 12.40 -20.49
C THR A 124 12.95 11.63 -19.19
N GLU A 125 12.16 10.56 -19.27
CA GLU A 125 11.88 9.67 -18.12
C GLU A 125 13.17 9.01 -17.57
N GLU A 126 14.14 8.71 -18.44
CA GLU A 126 15.42 8.13 -18.05
C GLU A 126 16.24 9.10 -17.17
N ASP A 127 16.20 10.40 -17.49
CA ASP A 127 16.87 11.43 -16.69
C ASP A 127 16.23 11.60 -15.30
N ALA A 128 14.90 11.46 -15.19
CA ALA A 128 14.20 11.50 -13.92
C ALA A 128 14.57 10.30 -13.01
N GLN A 129 14.68 9.11 -13.60
CA GLN A 129 15.10 7.89 -12.91
C GLN A 129 16.54 8.02 -12.38
N HIS A 130 17.47 8.51 -13.21
CA HIS A 130 18.86 8.75 -12.82
C HIS A 130 18.98 9.80 -11.70
N LYS A 131 18.20 10.89 -11.78
CA LYS A 131 18.14 11.90 -10.72
C LYS A 131 17.63 11.32 -9.40
N SER A 132 16.61 10.47 -9.44
CA SER A 132 16.07 9.78 -8.26
C SER A 132 17.10 8.84 -7.62
N ALA A 133 17.77 8.00 -8.42
CA ALA A 133 18.78 7.07 -7.92
C ALA A 133 19.96 7.79 -7.23
N ARG A 134 20.42 8.90 -7.81
CA ARG A 134 21.49 9.71 -7.20
C ARG A 134 21.08 10.33 -5.87
N ARG A 135 19.85 10.85 -5.80
CA ARG A 135 19.27 11.41 -4.57
C ARG A 135 19.26 10.36 -3.45
N ALA A 136 18.77 9.16 -3.74
CA ALA A 136 18.77 8.04 -2.79
C ALA A 136 20.20 7.67 -2.35
N ALA A 137 21.16 7.62 -3.28
CA ALA A 137 22.55 7.30 -2.96
C ALA A 137 23.20 8.31 -1.98
N ILE A 138 22.94 9.61 -2.15
CA ILE A 138 23.44 10.66 -1.25
C ILE A 138 22.85 10.49 0.16
N LEU A 139 21.52 10.33 0.27
CA LEU A 139 20.86 10.15 1.56
C LEU A 139 21.34 8.88 2.26
N LYS A 140 21.50 7.78 1.52
CA LYS A 140 22.07 6.52 2.05
C LYS A 140 23.48 6.74 2.61
N ASN A 141 24.35 7.46 1.90
CA ASN A 141 25.70 7.75 2.39
C ASN A 141 25.69 8.57 3.70
N LEU A 142 24.84 9.60 3.76
CA LEU A 142 24.68 10.43 4.96
C LEU A 142 24.12 9.61 6.13
N ALA A 143 23.16 8.72 5.89
CA ALA A 143 22.59 7.83 6.91
C ALA A 143 23.64 6.84 7.47
N VAL A 144 24.49 6.27 6.60
CA VAL A 144 25.61 5.41 7.02
C VAL A 144 26.55 6.19 7.96
N ARG A 145 26.94 7.41 7.59
CA ARG A 145 27.82 8.26 8.41
C ARG A 145 27.19 8.61 9.77
N ALA A 146 25.90 8.96 9.76
CA ALA A 146 25.14 9.25 10.97
C ALA A 146 25.08 8.02 11.91
N LYS A 147 24.81 6.82 11.37
CA LYS A 147 24.80 5.58 12.15
C LYS A 147 26.15 5.26 12.78
N LEU A 148 27.24 5.34 12.00
CA LEU A 148 28.60 5.07 12.51
C LEU A 148 28.95 5.98 13.69
N LYS A 149 28.56 7.26 13.64
CA LYS A 149 28.74 8.20 14.75
C LYS A 149 27.88 7.86 15.97
N ALA A 150 26.66 7.36 15.76
CA ALA A 150 25.79 6.93 16.86
C ALA A 150 26.35 5.68 17.56
N GLU A 151 26.88 4.72 16.80
CA GLU A 151 27.47 3.48 17.35
C GLU A 151 28.71 3.75 18.20
N THR A 152 29.56 4.72 17.82
CA THR A 152 30.73 5.11 18.61
C THR A 152 30.39 5.68 20.00
N ARG A 153 29.13 6.09 20.25
CA ARG A 153 28.69 6.69 21.52
C ARG A 153 28.35 5.67 22.61
N GLY A 154 28.25 4.38 22.27
CA GLY A 154 27.62 3.39 23.14
C GLY A 154 26.11 3.63 23.22
N ARG A 155 25.33 2.55 23.40
CA ARG A 155 23.86 2.56 23.32
C ARG A 155 23.24 3.31 24.51
N GLN A 156 23.27 4.63 24.51
CA GLN A 156 22.31 5.41 25.28
C GLN A 156 20.98 5.31 24.55
N GLU A 157 19.99 4.70 25.21
CA GLU A 157 18.62 4.60 24.72
C GLU A 157 18.06 6.00 24.50
N SER A 158 18.21 6.54 23.30
CA SER A 158 17.43 7.68 22.84
C SER A 158 15.98 7.22 22.82
N GLY A 159 15.16 7.85 23.66
CA GLY A 159 13.71 7.62 23.68
C GLY A 159 13.15 7.65 22.27
N THR A 160 12.14 6.83 22.02
CA THR A 160 11.50 6.63 20.71
C THR A 160 10.96 7.95 20.13
N THR A 161 11.82 8.73 19.49
CA THR A 161 11.38 9.78 18.57
C THR A 161 11.04 9.10 17.26
N ASP A 162 9.95 9.54 16.63
CA ASP A 162 9.53 9.07 15.32
C ASP A 162 9.97 10.08 14.24
N ALA A 163 11.14 10.71 14.44
CA ALA A 163 11.52 11.86 13.65
C ALA A 163 11.88 11.44 12.21
N PRO A 164 11.56 12.25 11.19
CA PRO A 164 11.81 11.90 9.79
C PRO A 164 13.28 11.59 9.46
N LEU A 165 14.21 12.16 10.24
CA LEU A 165 15.65 12.02 10.04
C LEU A 165 16.30 11.06 11.04
N ASP A 166 15.51 10.27 11.76
CA ASP A 166 16.05 9.18 12.57
C ASP A 166 16.59 8.09 11.65
N VAL A 167 17.73 7.51 12.01
CA VAL A 167 18.37 6.44 11.24
C VAL A 167 17.77 5.10 11.63
N VAL A 168 17.30 4.35 10.64
CA VAL A 168 16.69 3.03 10.79
C VAL A 168 17.25 2.05 9.78
N ASP A 169 17.25 0.76 10.12
CA ASP A 169 17.78 -0.28 9.26
C ASP A 169 16.68 -0.92 8.41
N CYS A 170 16.99 -1.19 7.15
CA CYS A 170 16.11 -2.00 6.31
C CYS A 170 16.13 -3.46 6.77
N VAL A 171 14.95 -4.07 6.96
CA VAL A 171 14.83 -5.47 7.39
C VAL A 171 15.32 -6.49 6.36
N VAL A 172 15.50 -6.08 5.10
CA VAL A 172 15.92 -6.95 4.00
C VAL A 172 17.43 -6.86 3.75
N CYS A 173 17.96 -5.65 3.45
CA CYS A 173 19.38 -5.48 3.15
C CYS A 173 20.25 -5.14 4.38
N MET A 174 19.64 -4.84 5.54
CA MET A 174 20.33 -4.43 6.77
C MET A 174 21.13 -3.11 6.69
N ASP A 175 21.03 -2.40 5.56
CA ASP A 175 21.65 -1.08 5.41
C ASP A 175 20.87 0.00 6.18
N PRO A 176 21.56 1.06 6.65
CA PRO A 176 20.95 2.19 7.33
C PRO A 176 20.38 3.22 6.34
N PHE A 177 19.23 3.77 6.70
CA PHE A 177 18.53 4.82 5.96
C PHE A 177 17.93 5.84 6.92
N PHE A 178 17.67 7.05 6.44
CA PHE A 178 16.80 7.96 7.16
C PHE A 178 15.35 7.48 7.07
N ARG A 179 14.58 7.68 8.14
CA ARG A 179 13.18 7.24 8.24
C ARG A 179 12.29 7.77 7.11
N VAL A 180 12.57 8.98 6.61
CA VAL A 180 11.89 9.60 5.46
C VAL A 180 12.08 8.85 4.14
N ASP A 181 13.14 8.04 4.02
CA ASP A 181 13.52 7.31 2.79
C ASP A 181 13.16 5.81 2.86
N VAL A 182 12.35 5.41 3.84
CA VAL A 182 11.90 4.03 4.03
C VAL A 182 10.41 3.95 4.30
N VAL A 183 9.85 2.77 4.05
CA VAL A 183 8.48 2.43 4.41
C VAL A 183 8.49 1.71 5.75
N THR A 184 8.00 2.36 6.79
CA THR A 184 7.79 1.73 8.10
C THR A 184 6.41 1.11 8.20
N LEU A 185 6.35 -0.18 8.50
CA LEU A 185 5.10 -0.90 8.70
C LEU A 185 4.59 -0.77 10.15
N LYS A 186 3.34 -1.20 10.39
CA LYS A 186 2.75 -1.22 11.75
C LYS A 186 3.55 -2.08 12.74
N CYS A 187 4.28 -3.07 12.27
CA CYS A 187 5.17 -3.90 13.07
C CYS A 187 6.52 -3.23 13.39
N ARG A 188 6.72 -1.95 13.04
CA ARG A 188 7.93 -1.13 13.23
C ARG A 188 9.15 -1.55 12.41
N HIS A 189 9.05 -2.55 11.54
CA HIS A 189 10.10 -2.85 10.57
C HIS A 189 10.02 -1.91 9.37
N SER A 190 11.20 -1.55 8.87
CA SER A 190 11.39 -0.62 7.76
C SER A 190 11.90 -1.33 6.52
N PHE A 191 11.40 -0.92 5.35
CA PHE A 191 11.86 -1.39 4.04
C PHE A 191 12.39 -0.19 3.26
N CYS A 192 13.61 -0.27 2.74
CA CYS A 192 14.05 0.70 1.73
C CYS A 192 13.22 0.51 0.44
N LEU A 193 13.12 1.56 -0.36
CA LEU A 193 12.30 1.57 -1.57
C LEU A 193 12.74 0.51 -2.58
N GLU A 194 14.04 0.23 -2.67
CA GLU A 194 14.61 -0.81 -3.54
C GLU A 194 14.17 -2.21 -3.10
N CYS A 195 14.41 -2.59 -1.85
CA CYS A 195 14.01 -3.91 -1.34
C CYS A 195 12.49 -4.11 -1.35
N LEU A 196 11.70 -3.06 -1.15
CA LEU A 196 10.25 -3.14 -1.31
C LEU A 196 9.88 -3.48 -2.76
N ARG A 197 10.46 -2.78 -3.73
CA ARG A 197 10.22 -3.00 -5.16
C ARG A 197 10.64 -4.40 -5.60
N ASP A 198 11.82 -4.83 -5.18
CA ASP A 198 12.33 -6.17 -5.50
C ASP A 198 11.47 -7.26 -4.85
N GLY A 199 11.00 -7.03 -3.63
CA GLY A 199 10.02 -7.87 -2.95
C GLY A 199 8.74 -8.03 -3.79
N LEU A 200 8.18 -6.93 -4.30
CA LEU A 200 7.00 -6.94 -5.18
C LEU A 200 7.26 -7.70 -6.48
N GLN A 201 8.40 -7.49 -7.13
CA GLN A 201 8.76 -8.24 -8.34
C GLN A 201 8.86 -9.74 -8.07
N ASN A 202 9.41 -10.12 -6.92
CA ASN A 202 9.50 -11.52 -6.51
C ASN A 202 8.14 -12.12 -6.18
N MET A 203 7.17 -11.34 -5.68
CA MET A 203 5.80 -11.82 -5.49
C MET A 203 5.20 -12.35 -6.80
N PHE A 204 5.35 -11.61 -7.90
CA PHE A 204 4.83 -12.04 -9.20
C PHE A 204 5.52 -13.30 -9.74
N LYS A 205 6.84 -13.42 -9.53
CA LYS A 205 7.63 -14.58 -9.98
C LYS A 205 7.29 -15.84 -9.18
N THR A 206 7.17 -15.72 -7.87
CA THR A 206 7.03 -16.86 -6.95
C THR A 206 5.57 -17.19 -6.64
N ARG A 207 4.64 -16.27 -6.91
CA ARG A 207 3.25 -16.32 -6.43
C ARG A 207 3.13 -16.42 -4.91
N HIS A 208 4.09 -15.85 -4.18
CA HIS A 208 4.03 -15.72 -2.73
C HIS A 208 3.84 -14.26 -2.34
N GLU A 209 3.05 -14.02 -1.31
CA GLU A 209 2.78 -12.68 -0.82
C GLU A 209 3.98 -12.10 -0.06
N LEU A 210 4.30 -10.82 -0.30
CA LEU A 210 5.28 -10.10 0.51
C LEU A 210 4.68 -9.85 1.89
N THR A 211 5.28 -10.47 2.90
CA THR A 211 4.84 -10.38 4.29
C THR A 211 5.98 -9.87 5.17
N CYS A 212 5.61 -9.23 6.27
CA CYS A 212 6.51 -8.85 7.34
C CYS A 212 5.88 -9.29 8.67
N CYS A 213 6.64 -10.01 9.51
CA CYS A 213 6.13 -10.57 10.77
C CYS A 213 4.88 -11.44 10.59
N GLY A 214 4.76 -12.14 9.46
CA GLY A 214 3.58 -12.94 9.13
C GLY A 214 2.33 -12.11 8.78
N GLN A 215 2.47 -10.81 8.51
CA GLN A 215 1.39 -9.95 8.03
C GLN A 215 1.70 -9.42 6.62
N SER A 216 0.70 -9.41 5.76
CA SER A 216 0.76 -8.83 4.43
C SER A 216 1.22 -7.37 4.47
N VAL A 217 2.13 -6.99 3.56
CA VAL A 217 2.47 -5.58 3.37
C VAL A 217 1.23 -4.82 2.87
N PRO A 218 0.81 -3.71 3.51
CA PRO A 218 -0.41 -3.02 3.13
C PRO A 218 -0.38 -2.48 1.70
N LEU A 219 -1.47 -2.69 0.95
CA LEU A 219 -1.64 -2.17 -0.42
C LEU A 219 -1.42 -0.65 -0.53
N LYS A 220 -1.73 0.11 0.53
CA LYS A 220 -1.46 1.56 0.57
C LYS A 220 0.04 1.85 0.43
N ALA A 221 0.87 1.16 1.21
CA ALA A 221 2.32 1.32 1.16
C ALA A 221 2.89 0.89 -0.20
N ILE A 222 2.36 -0.19 -0.78
CA ILE A 222 2.75 -0.66 -2.12
C ILE A 222 2.36 0.36 -3.20
N ARG A 223 1.18 0.99 -3.09
CA ARG A 223 0.72 2.02 -4.02
C ARG A 223 1.57 3.28 -3.97
N GLU A 224 1.92 3.73 -2.77
CA GLU A 224 2.67 4.98 -2.56
C GLU A 224 4.16 4.83 -2.86
N HIS A 225 4.75 3.65 -2.60
CA HIS A 225 6.20 3.47 -2.59
C HIS A 225 6.71 2.27 -3.42
N GLY A 226 5.83 1.40 -3.90
CA GLY A 226 6.21 0.19 -4.63
C GLY A 226 6.65 0.43 -6.08
N GLY A 227 6.39 1.62 -6.63
CA GLY A 227 6.78 1.97 -8.01
C GLY A 227 6.13 1.09 -9.08
N LEU A 228 4.92 0.60 -8.81
CA LEU A 228 4.14 -0.20 -9.74
C LEU A 228 3.24 0.69 -10.60
N ASP A 229 3.14 0.39 -11.88
CA ASP A 229 2.17 0.98 -12.80
C ASP A 229 0.72 0.76 -12.29
N PRO A 230 -0.20 1.73 -12.43
CA PRO A 230 -1.59 1.58 -12.03
C PRO A 230 -2.27 0.29 -12.51
N ALA A 231 -2.00 -0.18 -13.74
CA ALA A 231 -2.59 -1.43 -14.22
C ALA A 231 -2.05 -2.65 -13.46
N LEU A 232 -0.76 -2.67 -13.13
CA LEU A 232 -0.15 -3.73 -12.30
C LEU A 232 -0.68 -3.70 -10.86
N LEU A 233 -0.98 -2.53 -10.30
CA LEU A 233 -1.60 -2.41 -8.98
C LEU A 233 -3.02 -2.99 -8.95
N GLU A 234 -3.80 -2.83 -10.01
CA GLU A 234 -5.12 -3.46 -10.12
C GLU A 234 -5.02 -4.99 -10.18
N VAL A 235 -4.09 -5.52 -10.98
CA VAL A 235 -3.82 -6.97 -11.05
C VAL A 235 -3.38 -7.51 -9.69
N LEU A 236 -2.46 -6.82 -9.01
CA LEU A 236 -2.01 -7.18 -7.67
C LEU A 236 -3.18 -7.19 -6.67
N THR A 237 -4.05 -6.18 -6.73
CA THR A 237 -5.21 -6.09 -5.84
C THR A 237 -6.16 -7.27 -6.04
N LEU A 238 -6.46 -7.62 -7.30
CA LEU A 238 -7.31 -8.78 -7.62
C LEU A 238 -6.68 -10.10 -7.17
N TRP A 239 -5.37 -10.27 -7.39
CA TRP A 239 -4.65 -11.47 -6.98
C TRP A 239 -4.59 -11.63 -5.46
N LEU A 240 -4.33 -10.57 -4.70
CA LEU A 240 -4.38 -10.62 -3.23
C LEU A 240 -5.80 -10.93 -2.72
N GLN A 241 -6.82 -10.35 -3.34
CA GLN A 241 -8.21 -10.70 -3.03
C GLN A 241 -8.51 -12.17 -3.31
N GLU A 242 -8.05 -12.71 -4.43
CA GLU A 242 -8.18 -14.14 -4.77
C GLU A 242 -7.53 -15.02 -3.69
N LEU A 243 -6.28 -14.69 -3.30
CA LEU A 243 -5.51 -15.43 -2.29
C LEU A 243 -6.17 -15.42 -0.91
N HIS A 244 -6.72 -14.29 -0.47
CA HIS A 244 -7.33 -14.16 0.86
C HIS A 244 -8.80 -14.55 0.89
N THR A 245 -9.42 -14.86 -0.25
CA THR A 245 -10.81 -15.30 -0.30
C THR A 245 -10.89 -16.80 -0.02
N ALA A 246 -11.52 -17.18 1.10
CA ALA A 246 -11.63 -18.59 1.51
C ALA A 246 -12.36 -19.50 0.50
N ASN A 247 -13.23 -18.93 -0.34
CA ASN A 247 -13.99 -19.68 -1.35
C ASN A 247 -14.07 -18.87 -2.66
N PRO A 248 -12.95 -18.77 -3.40
CA PRO A 248 -12.87 -17.91 -4.56
C PRO A 248 -13.80 -18.42 -5.67
N VAL A 249 -14.41 -17.47 -6.38
CA VAL A 249 -15.32 -17.75 -7.50
C VAL A 249 -14.58 -17.45 -8.80
N TYR A 250 -14.60 -18.41 -9.72
CA TYR A 250 -13.94 -18.28 -11.01
C TYR A 250 -14.95 -18.30 -12.15
N CYS A 251 -14.63 -17.55 -13.20
CA CYS A 251 -15.36 -17.58 -14.45
C CYS A 251 -15.34 -18.99 -15.06
N PRO A 252 -16.49 -19.61 -15.38
CA PRO A 252 -16.55 -20.99 -15.88
C PRO A 252 -16.24 -21.13 -17.38
N TRP A 253 -15.82 -20.04 -18.03
CA TRP A 253 -15.48 -20.01 -19.44
C TRP A 253 -13.98 -20.28 -19.62
N GLU A 254 -13.66 -21.30 -20.42
CA GLU A 254 -12.29 -21.77 -20.67
C GLU A 254 -11.39 -20.69 -21.27
N ASP A 255 -11.95 -19.75 -22.04
CA ASP A 255 -11.26 -18.59 -22.61
C ASP A 255 -11.09 -17.43 -21.61
N CYS A 256 -11.53 -17.57 -20.37
CA CYS A 256 -11.48 -16.50 -19.37
C CYS A 256 -10.90 -16.96 -18.02
N LEU A 257 -11.53 -17.92 -17.34
CA LEU A 257 -11.11 -18.49 -16.04
C LEU A 257 -10.76 -17.49 -14.91
N ALA A 258 -11.09 -16.21 -15.07
CA ALA A 258 -10.67 -15.17 -14.15
C ALA A 258 -11.40 -15.25 -12.80
N TYR A 259 -10.68 -14.90 -11.73
CA TYR A 259 -11.25 -14.67 -10.42
C TYR A 259 -12.32 -13.56 -10.46
N ILE A 260 -13.44 -13.78 -9.80
CA ILE A 260 -14.57 -12.84 -9.69
C ILE A 260 -14.63 -12.34 -8.24
N PRO A 261 -14.35 -11.06 -7.99
CA PRO A 261 -14.45 -10.47 -6.66
C PRO A 261 -15.83 -10.66 -6.04
N SER A 262 -15.86 -10.85 -4.72
CA SER A 262 -17.10 -11.13 -3.96
C SER A 262 -18.21 -10.09 -4.14
N PHE A 263 -17.87 -8.82 -4.41
CA PHE A 263 -18.88 -7.77 -4.67
C PHE A 263 -19.60 -7.91 -6.03
N LEU A 264 -19.08 -8.74 -6.93
CA LEU A 264 -19.73 -9.11 -8.21
C LEU A 264 -20.46 -10.45 -8.13
N VAL A 265 -20.45 -11.08 -6.95
CA VAL A 265 -21.15 -12.32 -6.65
C VAL A 265 -22.48 -11.97 -5.98
N MET A 266 -23.58 -12.25 -6.67
CA MET A 266 -24.95 -12.14 -6.14
C MET A 266 -25.43 -13.50 -5.64
N GLN A 267 -26.62 -13.56 -5.05
CA GLN A 267 -27.20 -14.81 -4.53
C GLN A 267 -27.32 -15.90 -5.61
N ASP A 268 -27.87 -15.56 -6.78
CA ASP A 268 -28.19 -16.54 -7.83
C ASP A 268 -27.18 -16.58 -8.98
N TYR A 269 -26.45 -15.47 -9.19
CA TYR A 269 -25.51 -15.33 -10.29
C TYR A 269 -24.29 -14.50 -9.89
N ALA A 270 -23.20 -14.66 -10.63
CA ALA A 270 -22.05 -13.76 -10.56
C ALA A 270 -21.75 -13.18 -11.94
N ARG A 271 -21.26 -11.94 -12.02
CA ARG A 271 -20.88 -11.29 -13.29
C ARG A 271 -19.36 -11.15 -13.37
N CYS A 272 -18.75 -11.75 -14.39
CA CYS A 272 -17.31 -11.66 -14.59
C CYS A 272 -16.90 -10.22 -14.95
N HIS A 273 -15.86 -9.68 -14.30
CA HIS A 273 -15.37 -8.33 -14.59
C HIS A 273 -14.56 -8.24 -15.89
N LEU A 274 -13.94 -9.34 -16.35
CA LEU A 274 -13.21 -9.37 -17.61
C LEU A 274 -14.15 -9.58 -18.81
N CYS A 275 -14.75 -10.77 -18.93
CA CYS A 275 -15.56 -11.11 -20.12
C CYS A 275 -17.02 -10.60 -20.06
N LYS A 276 -17.44 -10.00 -18.94
CA LYS A 276 -18.79 -9.45 -18.68
C LYS A 276 -19.95 -10.47 -18.71
N ARG A 277 -19.66 -11.76 -18.92
CA ARG A 277 -20.65 -12.86 -18.92
C ARG A 277 -21.11 -13.19 -17.49
N ARG A 278 -22.35 -13.66 -17.35
CA ARG A 278 -22.93 -14.07 -16.06
C ARG A 278 -22.80 -15.58 -15.86
N MET A 279 -22.62 -16.03 -14.62
CA MET A 279 -22.56 -17.45 -14.28
C MET A 279 -23.56 -17.79 -13.18
N CYS A 280 -24.01 -19.03 -13.10
CA CYS A 280 -24.93 -19.49 -12.07
C CYS A 280 -24.17 -19.80 -10.77
N MET A 281 -24.60 -19.24 -9.64
CA MET A 281 -23.98 -19.52 -8.33
C MET A 281 -24.41 -20.85 -7.71
N GLY A 282 -25.56 -21.40 -8.12
CA GLY A 282 -26.02 -22.73 -7.69
C GLY A 282 -25.11 -23.86 -8.18
N CYS A 283 -24.67 -23.82 -9.44
CA CYS A 283 -23.79 -24.86 -10.02
C CYS A 283 -22.37 -24.40 -10.34
N ARG A 284 -22.05 -23.12 -10.13
CA ARG A 284 -20.78 -22.48 -10.52
C ARG A 284 -20.42 -22.66 -12.00
N GLY A 285 -21.43 -22.87 -12.85
CA GLY A 285 -21.30 -23.06 -14.29
C GLY A 285 -21.82 -21.88 -15.10
N LYS A 286 -21.78 -22.01 -16.43
CA LYS A 286 -22.33 -21.03 -17.38
C LYS A 286 -23.80 -20.70 -17.04
N GLU A 287 -24.20 -19.45 -17.28
CA GLU A 287 -25.58 -19.00 -17.07
C GLU A 287 -26.60 -19.88 -17.81
N HIS A 288 -27.73 -20.13 -17.16
CA HIS A 288 -28.85 -20.85 -17.72
C HIS A 288 -30.16 -20.26 -17.17
N GLY A 289 -31.25 -20.40 -17.94
CA GLY A 289 -32.59 -20.00 -17.49
C GLY A 289 -33.22 -21.00 -16.52
N GLY A 290 -34.11 -20.51 -15.67
CA GLY A 290 -34.89 -21.34 -14.74
C GLY A 290 -34.09 -21.89 -13.55
N LEU A 291 -34.71 -22.80 -12.80
CA LEU A 291 -34.12 -23.41 -11.60
C LEU A 291 -32.84 -24.19 -11.94
N CYS A 292 -31.80 -23.97 -11.14
CA CYS A 292 -30.54 -24.67 -11.32
C CYS A 292 -30.64 -26.14 -10.91
N LYS A 293 -30.75 -27.03 -11.91
CA LYS A 293 -30.82 -28.48 -11.70
C LYS A 293 -29.56 -29.09 -11.08
N ARG A 294 -28.44 -28.37 -11.17
CA ARG A 294 -27.13 -28.77 -10.62
C ARG A 294 -26.82 -28.10 -9.28
N ASP A 295 -27.75 -27.32 -8.73
CA ASP A 295 -27.58 -26.74 -7.39
C ASP A 295 -27.58 -27.86 -6.34
N HIS A 296 -26.47 -27.96 -5.61
CA HIS A 296 -26.28 -29.00 -4.60
C HIS A 296 -27.26 -28.89 -3.42
N LYS A 297 -27.60 -27.66 -2.99
CA LYS A 297 -28.54 -27.43 -1.88
C LYS A 297 -29.96 -27.77 -2.32
N LEU A 298 -30.35 -27.32 -3.52
CA LEU A 298 -31.65 -27.67 -4.08
C LEU A 298 -31.77 -29.17 -4.28
N ARG A 299 -30.73 -29.83 -4.82
CA ARG A 299 -30.75 -31.28 -5.05
C ARG A 299 -30.93 -32.07 -3.76
N ALA A 300 -30.29 -31.65 -2.66
CA ALA A 300 -30.47 -32.28 -1.36
C ALA A 300 -31.92 -32.17 -0.86
N LEU A 301 -32.54 -30.99 -1.00
CA LEU A 301 -33.94 -30.77 -0.64
C LEU A 301 -34.90 -31.56 -1.53
N VAL A 302 -34.67 -31.58 -2.84
CA VAL A 302 -35.49 -32.34 -3.80
C VAL A 302 -35.48 -33.83 -3.47
N VAL A 303 -34.34 -34.39 -3.07
CA VAL A 303 -34.23 -35.79 -2.64
C VAL A 303 -34.95 -36.02 -1.32
N LYS A 304 -34.74 -35.14 -0.32
CA LYS A 304 -35.34 -35.24 1.01
C LYS A 304 -36.87 -35.16 0.97
N GLU A 305 -37.40 -34.15 0.29
CA GLU A 305 -38.84 -33.85 0.20
C GLU A 305 -39.54 -34.61 -0.92
N LYS A 306 -38.79 -35.43 -1.69
CA LYS A 306 -39.28 -36.19 -2.85
C LYS A 306 -39.98 -35.31 -3.89
N TRP A 307 -39.52 -34.07 -4.05
CA TRP A 307 -40.02 -33.14 -5.07
C TRP A 307 -39.67 -33.63 -6.48
N LYS A 308 -40.44 -33.18 -7.48
CA LYS A 308 -40.26 -33.60 -8.88
C LYS A 308 -40.21 -32.41 -9.81
N PHE A 309 -39.28 -32.45 -10.76
CA PHE A 309 -39.28 -31.50 -11.86
C PHE A 309 -40.32 -31.92 -12.91
N CYS A 310 -41.10 -30.95 -13.40
CA CYS A 310 -41.95 -31.13 -14.57
C CYS A 310 -41.09 -31.60 -15.75
N PRO A 311 -41.43 -32.73 -16.41
CA PRO A 311 -40.64 -33.27 -17.52
C PRO A 311 -40.64 -32.39 -18.77
N TRP A 312 -41.62 -31.49 -18.90
CA TRP A 312 -41.75 -30.58 -20.04
C TRP A 312 -40.96 -29.28 -19.83
N CYS A 313 -41.27 -28.52 -18.78
CA CYS A 313 -40.69 -27.18 -18.57
C CYS A 313 -39.59 -27.12 -17.51
N GLY A 314 -39.37 -28.20 -16.75
CA GLY A 314 -38.38 -28.23 -15.67
C GLY A 314 -38.74 -27.39 -14.44
N HIS A 315 -39.98 -26.94 -14.28
CA HIS A 315 -40.46 -26.31 -13.05
C HIS A 315 -40.47 -27.34 -11.90
N LEU A 316 -40.06 -26.94 -10.70
CA LEU A 316 -40.09 -27.82 -9.53
C LEU A 316 -41.50 -27.89 -8.97
N VAL A 317 -42.02 -29.09 -8.81
CA VAL A 317 -43.39 -29.36 -8.37
C VAL A 317 -43.31 -30.11 -7.04
N GLU A 318 -44.04 -29.60 -6.07
CA GLU A 318 -44.35 -30.25 -4.80
C GLU A 318 -45.72 -30.89 -4.87
N ARG A 319 -45.85 -32.12 -4.34
CA ARG A 319 -47.13 -32.81 -4.18
C ARG A 319 -47.61 -32.66 -2.73
N ARG A 320 -48.73 -31.98 -2.54
CA ARG A 320 -49.36 -31.81 -1.22
C ARG A 320 -50.01 -33.10 -0.73
N GLU A 321 -50.91 -33.71 -1.50
CA GLU A 321 -51.63 -34.93 -1.08
C GLU A 321 -52.06 -35.84 -2.26
N GLY A 322 -52.32 -37.12 -1.92
CA GLY A 322 -53.20 -38.03 -2.67
C GLY A 322 -52.73 -38.49 -4.05
N CYS A 323 -52.92 -37.67 -5.09
CA CYS A 323 -52.88 -38.10 -6.49
C CYS A 323 -51.46 -38.03 -7.08
N ASN A 324 -51.10 -39.01 -7.90
CA ASN A 324 -49.84 -38.98 -8.67
C ASN A 324 -49.98 -38.29 -10.04
N HIS A 325 -51.20 -38.01 -10.51
CA HIS A 325 -51.44 -37.22 -11.72
C HIS A 325 -51.33 -35.73 -11.36
N MET A 326 -50.29 -35.08 -11.86
CA MET A 326 -49.97 -33.68 -11.57
C MET A 326 -50.12 -32.84 -12.82
N THR A 327 -50.65 -31.63 -12.67
CA THR A 327 -50.68 -30.61 -13.71
C THR A 327 -49.72 -29.50 -13.32
N CYS A 328 -48.69 -29.27 -14.14
CA CYS A 328 -47.74 -28.19 -13.94
C CYS A 328 -48.38 -26.83 -14.30
N VAL A 329 -47.80 -25.73 -13.80
CA VAL A 329 -48.16 -24.35 -14.19
C VAL A 329 -48.00 -24.09 -15.69
N CYS A 330 -47.19 -24.87 -16.40
CA CYS A 330 -47.09 -24.84 -17.86
C CYS A 330 -48.15 -25.69 -18.58
N SER A 331 -49.17 -26.15 -17.85
CA SER A 331 -50.27 -27.03 -18.30
C SER A 331 -49.86 -28.46 -18.68
N ALA A 332 -48.58 -28.81 -18.60
CA ALA A 332 -48.13 -30.18 -18.84
C ALA A 332 -48.59 -31.10 -17.70
N GLN A 333 -49.22 -32.22 -18.05
CA GLN A 333 -49.63 -33.25 -17.11
C GLN A 333 -48.59 -34.37 -17.04
N PHE A 334 -48.26 -34.84 -15.84
CA PHE A 334 -47.24 -35.88 -15.64
C PHE A 334 -47.50 -36.71 -14.38
N CYS A 335 -46.89 -37.90 -14.31
CA CYS A 335 -46.93 -38.74 -13.13
C CYS A 335 -45.84 -38.34 -12.12
N TYR A 336 -46.21 -38.00 -10.89
CA TYR A 336 -45.28 -37.61 -9.84
C TYR A 336 -44.38 -38.76 -9.36
N ARG A 337 -44.82 -40.02 -9.44
CA ARG A 337 -43.98 -41.18 -9.05
C ARG A 337 -42.84 -41.40 -10.04
N CYS A 338 -43.16 -41.55 -11.33
CA CYS A 338 -42.18 -41.95 -12.35
C CYS A 338 -41.66 -40.80 -13.22
N GLY A 339 -42.24 -39.59 -13.12
CA GLY A 339 -41.80 -38.41 -13.87
C GLY A 339 -42.15 -38.42 -15.37
N LYS A 340 -42.93 -39.38 -15.87
CA LYS A 340 -43.33 -39.46 -17.28
C LYS A 340 -44.49 -38.50 -17.57
N ILE A 341 -44.51 -37.91 -18.77
CA ILE A 341 -45.63 -37.12 -19.30
C ILE A 341 -46.87 -38.02 -19.40
N TRP A 342 -48.02 -37.49 -18.99
CA TRP A 342 -49.30 -38.19 -19.11
C TRP A 342 -49.82 -38.08 -20.55
N GLY A 343 -50.08 -39.23 -21.19
CA GLY A 343 -50.59 -39.27 -22.56
C GLY A 343 -52.03 -38.78 -22.66
N ARG A 344 -52.40 -38.21 -23.82
CA ARG A 344 -53.82 -37.92 -24.11
C ARG A 344 -54.59 -39.25 -24.21
N GLY A 345 -55.64 -39.42 -23.41
CA GLY A 345 -56.52 -40.59 -23.44
C GLY A 345 -56.13 -41.75 -22.52
N THR A 346 -55.03 -41.65 -21.74
CA THR A 346 -54.66 -42.69 -20.77
C THR A 346 -55.29 -42.40 -19.40
N ALA A 347 -56.12 -43.30 -18.87
CA ALA A 347 -56.77 -43.13 -17.57
C ALA A 347 -55.83 -43.35 -16.37
N ALA A 348 -54.72 -44.06 -16.57
CA ALA A 348 -53.76 -44.39 -15.53
C ALA A 348 -52.32 -44.41 -16.06
N CYS A 349 -51.35 -44.20 -15.17
CA CYS A 349 -49.92 -44.30 -15.49
C CYS A 349 -49.42 -45.74 -15.38
N ASP A 350 -48.58 -46.16 -16.33
CA ASP A 350 -47.96 -47.49 -16.45
C ASP A 350 -46.93 -47.84 -15.35
N CYS A 351 -46.66 -46.93 -14.41
CA CYS A 351 -45.62 -47.10 -13.38
C CYS A 351 -46.02 -48.02 -12.21
N GLY A 352 -47.07 -48.84 -12.37
CA GLY A 352 -47.49 -49.85 -11.39
C GLY A 352 -48.13 -49.28 -10.12
N LEU A 353 -48.70 -48.07 -10.16
CA LEU A 353 -49.50 -47.51 -9.05
C LEU A 353 -50.99 -47.86 -9.14
N PHE A 354 -51.46 -48.16 -10.34
CA PHE A 354 -52.85 -48.47 -10.65
C PHE A 354 -52.98 -49.87 -11.27
N GLY A 355 -52.01 -50.75 -11.01
CA GLY A 355 -52.18 -52.17 -11.33
C GLY A 355 -53.27 -52.77 -10.44
N PRO A 356 -54.03 -53.77 -10.92
CA PRO A 356 -54.92 -54.51 -10.03
C PRO A 356 -54.11 -55.04 -8.84
N LEU A 357 -54.69 -54.93 -7.64
CA LEU A 357 -54.18 -55.60 -6.46
C LEU A 357 -54.30 -57.10 -6.72
N ASP A 358 -53.18 -57.81 -6.79
CA ASP A 358 -53.17 -59.29 -6.75
C ASP A 358 -53.59 -59.80 -5.37
#